data_AF-Q0EWB1-F1
#
_entry.id   AF-Q0EWB1-F1
#
_cell.length_a   1.000
_cell.length_b   1.000
_cell.length_c   1.000
_cell.angle_alpha   90.00
_cell.angle_beta   90.00
_cell.angle_gamma   90.00
#
_symmetry.space_group_name_H-M   'P 1'
#
loop_
_entity.id
_entity.type
_entity.pdbx_description
1 polymer ?
#
loop_
_entity_poly.entity_id
_entity_poly.type
_entity_poly.pdbx_seq_one_letter_code
_entity_poly.pdbx_strand_id
1 'polypeptide(L)'
;MARLIGCGTKNPHRTSRYRAWQSMRMLRRFTIPEIVATAEISDSNATKYIRALVASGHLRIARAKRHGSAGGHAIYAVANNSGPIQPVAGKGGVVFDPNSGKTFDPAEVSDE
;
A
#
# COMPACT_ATOMS: atom_id res chain seq x y z
N MET A 1 -12.43 27.70 -31.24
CA MET A 1 -12.31 27.83 -29.76
C MET A 1 -12.05 26.44 -29.17
N ALA A 2 -10.80 26.09 -28.89
CA ALA A 2 -10.45 24.77 -28.35
C ALA A 2 -10.59 24.77 -26.82
N ARG A 3 -11.48 23.92 -26.29
CA ARG A 3 -11.69 23.74 -24.86
C ARG A 3 -10.56 22.85 -24.34
N LEU A 4 -9.68 23.39 -23.49
CA LEU A 4 -8.73 22.60 -22.72
C LEU A 4 -9.55 21.66 -21.83
N ILE A 5 -9.60 20.37 -22.20
CA ILE A 5 -10.14 19.33 -21.34
C ILE A 5 -9.21 19.30 -20.13
N GLY A 6 -9.69 19.85 -19.02
CA GLY A 6 -8.97 19.85 -17.75
C GLY A 6 -8.50 18.44 -17.45
N CYS A 7 -7.19 18.27 -17.32
CA CYS A 7 -6.61 17.09 -16.71
C CYS A 7 -7.16 17.03 -15.28
N GLY A 8 -8.21 16.24 -15.06
CA GLY A 8 -8.85 16.10 -13.76
C GLY A 8 -7.83 15.57 -12.78
N THR A 9 -7.30 16.45 -11.94
CA THR A 9 -6.43 16.08 -10.82
C THR A 9 -7.27 15.24 -9.87
N LYS A 10 -7.16 13.92 -9.99
CA LYS A 10 -7.89 13.01 -9.10
C LYS A 10 -7.43 13.31 -7.68
N ASN A 11 -8.33 13.83 -6.85
CA ASN A 11 -8.03 14.13 -5.46
C ASN A 11 -7.42 12.87 -4.80
N PRO A 12 -6.15 12.89 -4.38
CA PRO A 12 -5.46 11.69 -3.92
C PRO A 12 -6.14 11.07 -2.69
N HIS A 13 -6.88 11.88 -1.92
CA HIS A 13 -7.63 11.49 -0.72
C HIS A 13 -8.91 10.69 -1.03
N ARG A 14 -9.36 10.61 -2.28
CA ARG A 14 -10.57 9.84 -2.68
C ARG A 14 -10.26 8.47 -3.26
N THR A 15 -8.98 8.14 -3.42
CA THR A 15 -8.56 6.87 -4.04
C THR A 15 -8.79 5.67 -3.10
N SER A 16 -9.04 4.49 -3.67
CA SER A 16 -9.18 3.25 -2.89
C SER A 16 -7.91 2.88 -2.13
N ARG A 17 -6.73 3.17 -2.71
CA ARG A 17 -5.44 3.03 -2.02
C ARG A 17 -5.33 3.94 -0.79
N TYR A 18 -5.91 5.15 -0.85
CA TYR A 18 -5.84 6.07 0.29
C TYR A 18 -6.66 5.54 1.44
N ARG A 19 -7.88 5.04 1.16
CA ARG A 19 -8.73 4.36 2.15
C ARG A 19 -8.04 3.12 2.72
N ALA A 20 -7.34 2.37 1.87
CA ALA A 20 -6.57 1.21 2.29
C ALA A 20 -5.46 1.63 3.27
N TRP A 21 -4.68 2.66 2.94
CA TRP A 21 -3.64 3.20 3.83
C TRP A 21 -4.22 3.69 5.17
N GLN A 22 -5.33 4.42 5.16
CA GLN A 22 -5.99 4.84 6.41
C GLN A 22 -6.43 3.63 7.25
N SER A 23 -7.04 2.63 6.61
CA SER A 23 -7.48 1.39 7.27
C SER A 23 -6.29 0.66 7.92
N MET A 24 -5.19 0.51 7.18
CA MET A 24 -3.97 -0.13 7.68
C MET A 24 -3.41 0.59 8.91
N ARG A 25 -3.38 1.92 8.88
CA ARG A 25 -2.91 2.76 9.99
C ARG A 25 -3.78 2.62 11.24
N MET A 26 -5.09 2.54 11.07
CA MET A 26 -6.02 2.35 12.18
C MET A 26 -5.89 0.94 12.78
N LEU A 27 -5.88 -0.08 11.94
CA LEU A 27 -5.83 -1.48 12.38
C LEU A 27 -4.48 -1.87 12.98
N ARG A 28 -3.36 -1.29 12.51
CA ARG A 28 -1.96 -1.59 12.87
C ARG A 28 -1.48 -3.02 12.58
N ARG A 29 -2.36 -4.01 12.70
CA ARG A 29 -2.20 -5.41 12.32
C ARG A 29 -3.44 -5.83 11.54
N PHE A 30 -3.25 -6.41 10.37
CA PHE A 30 -4.35 -6.73 9.46
C PHE A 30 -3.97 -7.83 8.49
N THR A 31 -4.97 -8.35 7.82
CA THR A 31 -4.89 -9.28 6.70
C THR A 31 -5.36 -8.60 5.42
N ILE A 32 -4.96 -9.12 4.27
CA ILE A 32 -5.41 -8.61 2.96
C ILE A 32 -6.94 -8.58 2.84
N PRO A 33 -7.71 -9.64 3.17
CA PRO A 33 -9.16 -9.61 3.04
C PRO A 33 -9.84 -8.55 3.92
N GLU A 34 -9.31 -8.25 5.10
CA GLU A 34 -9.82 -7.16 5.94
C GLU A 34 -9.68 -5.80 5.23
N ILE A 35 -8.52 -5.53 4.63
CA ILE A 35 -8.31 -4.27 3.89
C ILE A 35 -9.18 -4.19 2.63
N VAL A 36 -9.35 -5.30 1.92
CA VAL A 36 -10.24 -5.39 0.76
C VAL A 36 -11.66 -5.02 1.16
N ALA A 37 -12.15 -5.56 2.29
CA ALA A 37 -13.48 -5.28 2.81
C ALA A 37 -13.63 -3.82 3.30
N THR A 38 -12.65 -3.26 4.01
CA THR A 38 -12.77 -1.91 4.58
C THR A 38 -12.56 -0.79 3.57
N ALA A 39 -11.68 -0.98 2.59
CA ALA A 39 -11.27 0.08 1.66
C ALA A 39 -11.90 -0.03 0.26
N GLU A 40 -12.78 -1.02 0.06
CA GLU A 40 -13.46 -1.28 -1.21
C GLU A 40 -12.47 -1.35 -2.39
N ILE A 41 -11.33 -1.99 -2.15
CA ILE A 41 -10.25 -2.15 -3.11
C ILE A 41 -10.25 -3.58 -3.63
N SER A 42 -10.02 -3.79 -4.92
CA SER A 42 -9.91 -5.14 -5.46
C SER A 42 -8.73 -5.91 -4.86
N ASP A 43 -8.90 -7.22 -4.64
CA ASP A 43 -7.89 -8.08 -4.04
C ASP A 43 -6.53 -7.98 -4.76
N SER A 44 -6.54 -8.04 -6.09
CA SER A 44 -5.33 -7.90 -6.91
C SER A 44 -4.62 -6.56 -6.71
N ASN A 45 -5.36 -5.46 -6.53
CA ASN A 45 -4.79 -4.13 -6.33
C ASN A 45 -4.29 -3.99 -4.88
N ALA A 46 -5.04 -4.49 -3.89
CA ALA A 46 -4.63 -4.54 -2.49
C ALA A 46 -3.34 -5.34 -2.31
N THR A 47 -3.29 -6.55 -2.87
CA THR A 47 -2.12 -7.43 -2.81
C THR A 47 -0.88 -6.77 -3.42
N LYS A 48 -1.01 -6.18 -4.62
CA LYS A 48 0.10 -5.44 -5.26
C LYS A 48 0.56 -4.26 -4.42
N TYR A 49 -0.39 -3.49 -3.89
CA TYR A 49 -0.09 -2.31 -3.10
C TYR A 49 0.60 -2.65 -1.77
N ILE A 50 0.07 -3.64 -1.03
CA ILE A 50 0.66 -4.12 0.22
C ILE A 50 2.08 -4.66 -0.02
N ARG A 51 2.29 -5.44 -1.09
CA ARG A 51 3.64 -5.94 -1.44
C ARG A 51 4.63 -4.80 -1.68
N ALA A 52 4.23 -3.76 -2.41
CA ALA A 52 5.08 -2.59 -2.62
C ALA A 52 5.42 -1.88 -1.30
N LEU A 53 4.44 -1.75 -0.39
CA LEU A 53 4.65 -1.16 0.93
C LEU A 53 5.53 -2.01 1.86
N VAL A 54 5.51 -3.34 1.70
CA VAL A 54 6.42 -4.25 2.40
C VAL A 54 7.84 -4.07 1.87
N ALA A 55 8.00 -4.01 0.55
CA ALA A 55 9.31 -3.79 -0.08
C ALA A 55 9.92 -2.43 0.30
N SER A 56 9.10 -1.40 0.46
CA SER A 56 9.54 -0.07 0.91
C SER A 56 9.68 0.06 2.44
N GLY A 57 9.49 -1.00 3.20
CA GLY A 57 9.65 -1.00 4.67
C GLY A 57 8.56 -0.27 5.46
N HIS A 58 7.47 0.15 4.82
CA HIS A 58 6.33 0.76 5.52
C HIS A 58 5.52 -0.29 6.27
N LEU A 59 5.40 -1.48 5.69
CA LEU A 59 4.77 -2.64 6.28
C LEU A 59 5.80 -3.74 6.53
N ARG A 60 5.50 -4.60 7.51
CA ARG A 60 6.25 -5.85 7.74
C ARG A 60 5.28 -7.02 7.83
N ILE A 61 5.76 -8.20 7.45
CA ILE A 61 5.01 -9.44 7.65
C ILE A 61 5.18 -9.85 9.12
N ALA A 62 4.11 -9.73 9.91
CA ALA A 62 4.12 -10.14 11.31
C ALA A 62 3.94 -11.66 11.46
N ARG A 63 3.18 -12.27 10.55
CA ARG A 63 3.00 -13.73 10.49
C ARG A 63 2.93 -14.16 9.04
N ALA A 64 3.79 -15.11 8.67
CA ALA A 64 3.73 -15.72 7.34
C ALA A 64 2.43 -16.49 7.13
N LYS A 65 1.98 -16.55 5.88
CA LYS A 65 0.84 -17.37 5.46
C LYS A 65 1.12 -18.83 5.86
N ARG A 66 0.19 -19.48 6.58
CA ARG A 66 0.33 -20.90 6.90
C ARG A 66 -0.19 -21.73 5.75
N HIS A 67 0.70 -22.54 5.16
CA HIS A 67 0.33 -23.51 4.13
C HIS A 67 -0.37 -24.71 4.79
N GLY A 68 -1.46 -25.22 4.20
CA GLY A 68 -2.18 -26.41 4.71
C GLY A 68 -3.29 -26.15 5.73
N SER A 69 -3.64 -24.89 6.04
CA SER A 69 -4.82 -24.57 6.86
C SER A 69 -5.77 -23.65 6.10
N ALA A 70 -7.05 -24.05 5.98
CA ALA A 70 -8.10 -23.20 5.44
C ALA A 70 -8.22 -21.95 6.32
N GLY A 71 -7.92 -20.77 5.77
CA GLY A 71 -7.94 -19.49 6.49
C GLY A 71 -6.58 -19.01 7.03
N GLY A 72 -5.47 -19.66 6.69
CA GLY A 72 -4.12 -19.25 7.11
C GLY A 72 -3.60 -17.99 6.41
N HIS A 73 -4.27 -16.84 6.53
CA HIS A 73 -3.84 -15.58 5.93
C HIS A 73 -2.53 -15.06 6.55
N ALA A 74 -1.71 -14.40 5.73
CA ALA A 74 -0.57 -13.65 6.25
C ALA A 74 -1.08 -12.43 7.03
N ILE A 75 -0.46 -12.18 8.18
CA ILE A 75 -0.73 -11.00 9.00
C ILE A 75 0.37 -9.99 8.71
N TYR A 76 -0.04 -8.81 8.30
CA TYR A 76 0.82 -7.66 8.06
C TYR A 76 0.69 -6.71 9.25
N ALA A 77 1.78 -6.01 9.56
CA ALA A 77 1.79 -4.96 10.56
C ALA A 77 2.41 -3.69 9.99
N VAL A 78 1.91 -2.54 10.42
CA VAL A 78 2.52 -1.25 10.08
C VAL A 78 3.83 -1.12 10.85
N ALA A 79 4.94 -1.03 10.12
CA ALA A 79 6.28 -0.84 10.68
C ALA A 79 6.60 0.65 10.79
N ASN A 80 6.38 1.39 9.70
CA ASN A 80 6.61 2.82 9.64
C ASN A 80 5.33 3.54 9.20
N ASN A 81 4.84 4.43 10.06
CA ASN A 81 3.71 5.28 9.75
C ASN A 81 4.22 6.64 9.27
N SER A 82 4.49 6.76 7.97
CA SER A 82 5.04 7.97 7.37
C SER A 82 4.12 9.19 7.42
N GLY A 83 2.79 9.00 7.49
CA GLY A 83 1.85 10.11 7.63
C GLY A 83 0.47 9.90 7.00
N PRO A 84 -0.37 10.96 6.96
CA PRO A 84 -1.74 10.94 6.41
C PRO A 84 -1.78 10.68 4.91
N ILE A 85 -0.77 11.11 4.17
CA ILE A 85 -0.74 10.91 2.73
C ILE A 85 -0.28 9.47 2.47
N GLN A 86 -0.93 8.79 1.54
CA GLN A 86 -0.54 7.44 1.17
C GLN A 86 0.80 7.41 0.42
N PRO A 87 1.65 6.40 0.63
CA PRO A 87 2.78 6.16 -0.27
C PRO A 87 2.27 5.76 -1.65
N VAL A 88 2.85 6.35 -2.70
CA VAL A 88 2.46 6.15 -4.10
C VAL A 88 3.33 5.05 -4.70
N ALA A 89 2.73 3.87 -4.89
CA ALA A 89 3.36 2.77 -5.62
C ALA A 89 3.30 3.01 -7.13
N GLY A 90 4.46 3.24 -7.74
CA GLY A 90 4.70 3.42 -9.16
C GLY A 90 4.94 2.09 -9.91
N LYS A 91 5.45 2.20 -11.15
CA LYS A 91 5.88 1.04 -11.94
C LYS A 91 7.22 0.50 -11.40
N GLY A 92 7.50 -0.78 -11.64
CA GLY A 92 8.75 -1.41 -11.20
C GLY A 92 8.83 -1.69 -9.70
N GLY A 93 7.76 -1.40 -8.93
CA GLY A 93 7.75 -1.55 -7.48
C GLY A 93 8.33 -0.36 -6.73
N VAL A 94 8.74 0.70 -7.44
CA VAL A 94 9.17 1.97 -6.84
C VAL A 94 8.03 2.57 -6.02
N VAL A 95 8.31 2.93 -4.78
CA VAL A 95 7.35 3.58 -3.88
C VAL A 95 7.86 4.97 -3.52
N PHE A 96 7.10 6.00 -3.87
CA PHE A 96 7.36 7.36 -3.40
C PHE A 96 6.50 7.66 -2.17
N ASP A 97 7.12 8.04 -1.06
CA ASP A 97 6.41 8.47 0.13
C ASP A 97 6.33 10.01 0.17
N PRO A 98 5.17 10.62 -0.13
CA PRO A 98 5.02 12.07 -0.16
C PRO A 98 5.12 12.72 1.23
N ASN A 99 5.01 11.98 2.32
CA ASN A 99 5.17 12.57 3.66
C ASN A 99 6.64 12.78 4.02
N SER A 100 7.52 11.83 3.68
CA SER A 100 8.97 11.95 3.91
C SER A 100 9.74 12.53 2.73
N GLY A 101 9.15 12.58 1.54
CA GLY A 101 9.81 12.97 0.30
C GLY A 101 10.80 11.93 -0.22
N LYS A 102 10.81 10.72 0.35
CA LYS A 102 11.74 9.64 -0.03
C LYS A 102 11.16 8.74 -1.10
N THR A 103 12.01 8.30 -2.01
CA THR A 103 11.71 7.27 -3.00
C THR A 103 12.40 5.98 -2.58
N PHE A 104 11.66 4.88 -2.59
CA PHE A 104 12.15 3.55 -2.29
C PHE A 104 12.12 2.74 -3.59
N ASP A 105 13.30 2.43 -4.13
CA ASP A 105 13.43 1.55 -5.28
C ASP A 105 13.77 0.13 -4.80
N PRO A 106 12.91 -0.88 -5.09
CA PRO A 106 13.17 -2.25 -4.68
C PRO A 106 14.35 -2.90 -5.42
N ALA A 107 14.87 -2.28 -6.49
CA ALA A 107 16.06 -2.77 -7.19
C ALA A 107 17.36 -2.47 -6.42
N GLU A 108 17.35 -1.52 -5.47
CA GLU A 108 18.56 -1.10 -4.74
C GLU A 108 18.75 -1.80 -3.38
N VAL A 109 17.85 -2.71 -2.98
CA VAL A 109 17.91 -3.37 -1.66
C VAL A 109 18.69 -4.71 -1.65
N SER A 110 19.56 -4.93 -2.65
CA SER A 110 20.39 -6.13 -2.76
C SER A 110 21.87 -5.76 -2.90
N ASP A 111 22.52 -5.28 -1.84
CA ASP A 111 23.98 -5.40 -1.66
C ASP A 111 24.32 -5.05 -0.20
N GLU A 112 24.19 -6.03 0.71
CA GLU A 112 25.17 -6.34 1.77
C GLU A 112 24.86 -7.69 2.43
#